data_AF-A0AAU3Q6T5-F1
#
_entry.id   AF-A0AAU3Q6T5-F1
#
_cell.length_a   1.000
_cell.length_b   1.000
_cell.length_c   1.000
_cell.angle_alpha   90.00
_cell.angle_beta   90.00
_cell.angle_gamma   90.00
#
_symmetry.space_group_name_H-M   'P 1'
#
loop_
_entity.id
_entity.type
_entity.pdbx_description
1 polymer ?
#
loop_
_entity_poly.entity_id
_entity_poly.type
_entity_poly.pdbx_seq_one_letter_code
_entity_poly.pdbx_strand_id
1 'polypeptide(L)'
;MATTTAQVAMSMKEFEDVMEAIDRTTHARVAAIKTGSLDWELPTYTLPPSVRGSDPADVPPEAKQVAEAYVGDEKNSVQKNSDDTQSDLKRRASNQMSQEEYVKLLNEEFAEDEVRYHEQHERLKNNLIQMGERFPERRSAIAHLYHNISVFFSGLWGRIYNAIMDMAQKVVEWLNKAEEWFLGCLAEITNWWRNIFG
;
A
#
# COMPACT_ATOMS: atom_id res chain seq x y z
N MET A 1 5.02 43.89 -12.59
CA MET A 1 5.03 42.91 -13.69
C MET A 1 5.63 41.63 -13.14
N ALA A 2 4.80 40.61 -12.89
CA ALA A 2 5.29 39.31 -12.46
C ALA A 2 5.71 38.54 -13.70
N THR A 3 7.01 38.27 -13.83
CA THR A 3 7.55 37.41 -14.87
C THR A 3 7.12 35.98 -14.52
N THR A 4 6.09 35.47 -15.18
CA THR A 4 5.72 34.06 -15.10
C THR A 4 6.83 33.28 -15.78
N THR A 5 7.82 32.83 -15.02
CA THR A 5 8.80 31.85 -15.50
C THR A 5 8.02 30.63 -15.92
N ALA A 6 7.94 30.38 -17.24
CA ALA A 6 7.37 29.15 -17.78
C ALA A 6 8.15 27.99 -17.14
N GLN A 7 7.49 27.24 -16.28
CA GLN A 7 8.08 26.08 -15.64
C GLN A 7 8.41 25.08 -16.76
N VAL A 8 9.70 24.84 -16.96
CA VAL A 8 10.16 23.92 -18.00
C VAL A 8 9.58 22.55 -17.68
N ALA A 9 8.77 22.02 -18.60
CA ALA A 9 8.17 20.71 -18.46
C ALA A 9 9.28 19.66 -18.34
N MET A 10 9.11 18.75 -17.36
CA MET A 10 10.01 17.63 -17.14
C MET A 10 10.16 16.79 -18.41
N SER A 11 11.39 16.44 -18.78
CA SER A 11 11.63 15.53 -19.89
C SER A 11 11.12 14.13 -19.58
N MET A 12 10.91 13.30 -20.61
CA MET A 12 10.42 11.93 -20.40
C MET A 12 11.40 11.12 -19.55
N LYS A 13 12.70 11.24 -19.81
CA LYS A 13 13.73 10.56 -19.06
C LYS A 13 13.75 10.98 -17.58
N GLU A 14 13.69 12.29 -17.29
CA GLU A 14 13.62 12.76 -15.91
C GLU A 14 12.37 12.25 -15.18
N PHE A 15 11.25 12.15 -15.91
CA PHE A 15 10.01 11.60 -15.37
C PHE A 15 10.15 10.11 -15.05
N GLU A 16 10.65 9.30 -15.99
CA GLU A 16 10.93 7.87 -15.76
C GLU A 16 11.89 7.66 -14.59
N ASP A 17 12.98 8.43 -14.52
CA ASP A 17 13.96 8.35 -13.43
C ASP A 17 13.32 8.66 -12.07
N VAL A 18 12.40 9.63 -12.00
CA VAL A 18 11.64 9.94 -10.77
C VAL A 18 10.67 8.82 -10.42
N MET A 19 9.90 8.31 -11.39
CA MET A 19 8.95 7.21 -11.18
C MET A 19 9.67 5.96 -10.66
N GLU A 20 10.79 5.59 -11.26
CA GLU A 20 11.62 4.46 -10.86
C GLU A 20 12.23 4.65 -9.46
N ALA A 21 12.65 5.87 -9.11
CA ALA A 21 13.18 6.15 -7.78
C ALA A 21 12.11 6.09 -6.68
N ILE A 22 10.89 6.55 -6.97
CA ILE A 22 9.73 6.39 -6.08
C ILE A 22 9.45 4.89 -5.86
N ASP A 23 9.34 4.14 -6.94
CA ASP A 23 9.02 2.71 -6.93
C ASP A 23 10.05 1.89 -6.14
N ARG A 24 11.34 2.07 -6.45
CA ARG A 24 12.43 1.41 -5.73
C ARG A 24 12.42 1.71 -4.24
N THR A 25 12.16 2.97 -3.87
CA THR A 25 12.09 3.35 -2.45
C THR A 25 10.88 2.69 -1.77
N THR A 26 9.77 2.59 -2.47
CA THR A 26 8.54 1.94 -1.99
C THR A 26 8.75 0.45 -1.77
N HIS A 27 9.37 -0.24 -2.72
CA HIS A 27 9.74 -1.65 -2.57
C HIS A 27 10.73 -1.88 -1.43
N ALA A 28 11.74 -1.02 -1.30
CA ALA A 28 12.67 -1.09 -0.18
C ALA A 28 11.97 -0.88 1.18
N ARG A 29 10.98 0.02 1.25
CA ARG A 29 10.18 0.22 2.46
C ARG A 29 9.40 -1.03 2.83
N VAL A 30 8.65 -1.60 1.88
CA VAL A 30 7.85 -2.82 2.12
C VAL A 30 8.74 -3.98 2.57
N ALA A 31 9.88 -4.18 1.91
CA ALA A 31 10.86 -5.20 2.32
C ALA A 31 11.44 -4.97 3.73
N ALA A 32 11.69 -3.71 4.11
CA ALA A 32 12.20 -3.37 5.44
C ALA A 32 11.15 -3.52 6.55
N ILE A 33 9.86 -3.30 6.26
CA ILE A 33 8.79 -3.56 7.22
C ILE A 33 8.71 -5.05 7.54
N LYS A 34 8.87 -5.92 6.54
CA LYS A 34 8.90 -7.38 6.72
C LYS A 34 9.99 -7.85 7.68
N THR A 35 11.11 -7.14 7.78
CA THR A 35 12.20 -7.46 8.70
C THR A 35 12.02 -6.87 10.10
N GLY A 36 10.86 -6.25 10.38
CA GLY A 36 10.49 -5.69 11.68
C GLY A 36 10.75 -4.21 11.85
N SER A 37 11.06 -3.49 10.76
CA SER A 37 11.22 -2.02 10.83
C SER A 37 9.86 -1.34 10.96
N LEU A 38 9.78 -0.28 11.77
CA LEU A 38 8.57 0.52 11.89
C LEU A 38 8.44 1.45 10.69
N ASP A 39 7.27 1.49 10.06
CA ASP A 39 7.01 2.30 8.85
C ASP A 39 7.41 3.79 8.98
N TRP A 40 7.21 4.37 10.17
CA TRP A 40 7.52 5.77 10.45
C TRP A 40 9.02 6.08 10.57
N GLU A 41 9.87 5.05 10.69
CA GLU A 41 11.33 5.18 10.71
C GLU A 41 11.95 5.07 9.30
N LEU A 42 11.18 4.57 8.33
CA LEU A 42 11.69 4.31 7.00
C LEU A 42 11.71 5.60 6.15
N PRO A 43 12.75 5.81 5.33
CA PRO A 43 12.83 6.97 4.45
C PRO A 43 11.80 6.86 3.31
N THR A 44 11.17 7.97 2.95
CA THR A 44 10.40 8.11 1.70
C THR A 44 11.28 8.73 0.63
N TYR A 45 10.93 8.51 -0.64
CA TYR A 45 11.63 9.19 -1.72
C TYR A 45 11.38 10.71 -1.58
N THR A 46 12.46 11.49 -1.63
CA THR A 46 12.37 12.95 -1.56
C THR A 46 12.14 13.51 -2.96
N LEU A 47 10.90 13.93 -3.25
CA LEU A 47 10.54 14.53 -4.53
C LEU A 47 11.42 15.76 -4.84
N PRO A 48 11.91 15.90 -6.10
CA PRO A 48 12.60 17.10 -6.53
C PRO A 48 11.68 18.34 -6.50
N PRO A 49 12.22 19.56 -6.38
CA PRO A 49 11.40 20.78 -6.27
C PRO A 49 10.42 20.98 -7.43
N SER A 50 10.81 20.58 -8.65
CA SER A 50 9.98 20.65 -9.86
C SER A 50 8.73 19.77 -9.83
N VAL A 51 8.69 18.77 -8.95
CA VAL A 51 7.56 17.85 -8.75
C VAL A 51 6.77 18.25 -7.51
N ARG A 52 7.45 18.58 -6.41
CA ARG A 52 6.82 18.92 -5.12
C ARG A 52 5.87 20.13 -5.21
N GLY A 53 6.15 21.08 -6.10
CA GLY A 53 5.32 22.26 -6.32
C GLY A 53 4.19 22.08 -7.33
N SER A 54 3.92 20.85 -7.81
CA SER A 54 2.84 20.61 -8.78
C SER A 54 1.46 20.69 -8.13
N ASP A 55 0.51 21.30 -8.85
CA ASP A 55 -0.87 21.43 -8.40
C ASP A 55 -1.63 20.10 -8.60
N PRO A 56 -2.31 19.55 -7.59
CA PRO A 56 -3.17 18.38 -7.75
C PRO A 56 -4.27 18.55 -8.82
N ALA A 57 -4.67 19.79 -9.13
CA ALA A 57 -5.60 20.10 -10.22
C ALA A 57 -5.00 19.83 -11.62
N ASP A 58 -3.68 19.80 -11.74
CA ASP A 58 -2.97 19.58 -13.01
C ASP A 58 -2.86 18.10 -13.40
N VAL A 59 -3.24 17.18 -12.50
CA VAL A 59 -3.28 15.75 -12.79
C VAL A 59 -4.38 15.46 -13.83
N PRO A 60 -4.06 14.83 -14.98
CA PRO A 60 -5.05 14.47 -15.98
C PRO A 60 -6.14 13.54 -15.42
N PRO A 61 -7.41 13.68 -15.84
CA PRO A 61 -8.50 12.81 -15.40
C PRO A 61 -8.20 11.32 -15.60
N GLU A 62 -7.53 10.95 -16.68
CA GLU A 62 -7.15 9.57 -16.99
C GLU A 62 -6.14 9.02 -15.97
N ALA A 63 -5.18 9.84 -15.53
CA ALA A 63 -4.24 9.44 -14.48
C ALA A 63 -4.95 9.26 -13.12
N LYS A 64 -5.97 10.07 -12.83
CA LYS A 64 -6.84 9.89 -11.64
C LYS A 64 -7.62 8.59 -11.71
N GLN A 65 -8.21 8.27 -12.86
CA GLN A 65 -8.95 7.01 -13.05
C GLN A 65 -8.06 5.78 -12.87
N VAL A 66 -6.83 5.81 -13.39
CA VAL A 66 -5.85 4.74 -13.17
C VAL A 66 -5.52 4.58 -11.68
N ALA A 67 -5.32 5.69 -10.97
CA ALA A 67 -5.09 5.67 -9.53
C ALA A 67 -6.30 5.15 -8.73
N GLU A 68 -7.52 5.56 -9.10
CA GLU A 68 -8.76 5.09 -8.49
C GLU A 68 -8.98 3.59 -8.70
N ALA A 69 -8.68 3.07 -9.90
CA ALA A 69 -8.73 1.64 -10.18
C ALA A 69 -7.75 0.86 -9.28
N TYR A 70 -6.51 1.35 -9.16
CA TYR A 70 -5.52 0.77 -8.25
C TYR A 70 -6.01 0.77 -6.79
N VAL A 71 -6.56 1.88 -6.30
CA VAL A 71 -7.15 1.96 -4.95
C VAL A 71 -8.29 0.95 -4.77
N GLY A 72 -9.12 0.75 -5.80
CA GLY A 72 -10.19 -0.25 -5.81
C GLY A 72 -9.66 -1.68 -5.70
N ASP A 73 -8.61 -2.01 -6.46
CA ASP A 73 -7.96 -3.32 -6.44
C ASP A 73 -7.29 -3.63 -5.09
N GLU A 74 -6.62 -2.64 -4.50
CA GLU A 74 -6.02 -2.74 -3.16
C GLU A 74 -7.11 -2.93 -2.09
N LYS A 75 -8.21 -2.18 -2.17
CA LYS A 75 -9.37 -2.37 -1.26
C LYS A 75 -9.93 -3.79 -1.33
N ASN A 76 -10.08 -4.32 -2.54
CA ASN A 76 -10.55 -5.70 -2.73
C ASN A 76 -9.56 -6.73 -2.16
N SER A 77 -8.27 -6.50 -2.34
CA SER A 77 -7.21 -7.36 -1.80
C SER A 77 -7.24 -7.38 -0.28
N VAL A 78 -7.35 -6.22 0.36
CA VAL A 78 -7.46 -6.18 1.83
C VAL A 78 -8.75 -6.84 2.35
N GLN A 79 -9.88 -6.65 1.66
CA GLN A 79 -11.12 -7.32 2.06
C GLN A 79 -10.98 -8.84 1.98
N LYS A 80 -10.39 -9.36 0.89
CA LYS A 80 -10.12 -10.79 0.75
C LYS A 80 -9.25 -11.30 1.90
N ASN A 81 -8.15 -10.60 2.21
CA ASN A 81 -7.24 -11.00 3.29
C ASN A 81 -7.94 -11.02 4.66
N SER A 82 -8.82 -10.05 4.92
CA SER A 82 -9.65 -10.03 6.12
C SER A 82 -10.56 -11.26 6.20
N ASP A 83 -11.20 -11.63 5.08
CA ASP A 83 -12.13 -12.76 5.03
C ASP A 83 -11.39 -14.11 5.20
N ASP A 84 -10.24 -14.26 4.53
CA ASP A 84 -9.38 -15.44 4.59
C ASP A 84 -8.81 -15.61 6.01
N THR A 85 -8.22 -14.55 6.58
CA THR A 85 -7.73 -14.54 7.97
C THR A 85 -8.85 -14.89 8.96
N GLN A 86 -10.07 -14.37 8.76
CA GLN A 86 -11.20 -14.70 9.62
C GLN A 86 -11.60 -16.18 9.51
N SER A 87 -11.55 -16.76 8.32
CA SER A 87 -11.81 -18.18 8.08
C SER A 87 -10.78 -19.07 8.79
N ASP A 88 -9.49 -18.76 8.65
CA ASP A 88 -8.43 -19.55 9.25
C ASP A 88 -8.36 -19.41 10.76
N LEU A 89 -8.68 -18.23 11.29
CA LEU A 89 -8.92 -18.04 12.73
C LEU A 89 -10.01 -18.97 13.25
N LYS A 90 -11.14 -19.10 12.56
CA LYS A 90 -12.22 -20.03 12.97
C LYS A 90 -11.77 -21.48 12.94
N ARG A 91 -11.04 -21.88 11.90
CA ARG A 91 -10.47 -23.23 11.78
C ARG A 91 -9.49 -23.53 12.92
N ARG A 92 -8.62 -22.56 13.25
CA ARG A 92 -7.70 -22.65 14.38
C ARG A 92 -8.43 -22.72 15.72
N ALA A 93 -9.43 -21.87 15.96
CA ALA A 93 -10.23 -21.86 17.18
C ALA A 93 -10.98 -23.18 17.39
N SER A 94 -11.45 -23.80 16.30
CA SER A 94 -12.14 -25.10 16.31
C SER A 94 -11.18 -26.29 16.39
N ASN A 95 -9.88 -26.08 16.64
CA ASN A 95 -8.82 -27.08 16.63
C ASN A 95 -8.73 -27.92 15.34
N GLN A 96 -9.18 -27.38 14.20
CA GLN A 96 -9.08 -28.01 12.88
C GLN A 96 -7.76 -27.70 12.16
N MET A 97 -6.93 -26.84 12.77
CA MET A 97 -5.65 -26.42 12.26
C MET A 97 -4.71 -26.25 13.45
N SER A 98 -3.50 -26.79 13.37
CA SER A 98 -2.47 -26.58 14.39
C SER A 98 -1.94 -25.14 14.35
N GLN A 99 -1.27 -24.73 15.42
CA GLN A 99 -0.64 -23.40 15.48
C GLN A 99 0.45 -23.22 14.41
N GLU A 100 1.27 -24.24 14.20
CA GLU A 100 2.36 -24.19 13.23
C GLU A 100 1.80 -24.07 11.81
N GLU A 101 0.73 -24.81 11.50
CA GLU A 101 0.01 -24.69 10.23
C GLU A 101 -0.61 -23.30 10.05
N TYR A 102 -1.20 -22.73 11.10
CA TYR A 102 -1.81 -21.39 11.04
C TYR A 102 -0.76 -20.29 10.78
N VAL A 103 0.36 -20.32 11.51
CA VAL A 103 1.46 -19.36 11.30
C VAL A 103 2.08 -19.54 9.91
N LYS A 104 2.24 -20.79 9.45
CA LYS A 104 2.74 -21.06 8.11
C LYS A 104 1.82 -20.49 7.03
N LEU A 105 0.52 -20.73 7.15
CA LEU A 105 -0.49 -20.24 6.20
C LEU A 105 -0.50 -18.72 6.13
N LEU A 106 -0.50 -18.02 7.28
CA LEU A 106 -0.40 -16.56 7.29
C LEU A 106 0.87 -16.05 6.58
N ASN A 107 2.02 -16.69 6.82
CA ASN A 107 3.26 -16.31 6.12
C ASN A 107 3.20 -16.55 4.61
N GLU A 108 2.52 -17.61 4.17
CA GLU A 108 2.29 -17.89 2.75
C GLU A 108 1.36 -16.83 2.13
N GLU A 109 0.25 -16.49 2.78
CA GLU A 109 -0.66 -15.42 2.34
C GLU A 109 0.06 -14.07 2.24
N PHE A 110 0.89 -13.72 3.23
CA PHE A 110 1.72 -12.50 3.16
C PHE A 110 2.66 -12.48 1.97
N ALA A 111 3.31 -13.60 1.68
CA ALA A 111 4.24 -13.67 0.56
C ALA A 111 3.49 -13.53 -0.78
N GLU A 112 2.31 -14.14 -0.90
CA GLU A 112 1.46 -13.98 -2.09
C GLU A 112 0.97 -12.55 -2.28
N ASP A 113 0.57 -11.89 -1.20
CA ASP A 113 0.08 -10.52 -1.27
C ASP A 113 1.18 -9.50 -1.50
N GLU A 114 2.40 -9.75 -1.00
CA GLU A 114 3.57 -8.96 -1.32
C GLU A 114 3.84 -8.99 -2.83
N VAL A 115 3.82 -10.18 -3.44
CA VAL A 115 3.97 -10.35 -4.89
C VAL A 115 2.85 -9.61 -5.63
N ARG A 116 1.60 -9.78 -5.20
CA ARG A 116 0.44 -9.11 -5.80
C ARG A 116 0.55 -7.59 -5.72
N TYR A 117 0.95 -7.07 -4.56
CA TYR A 117 1.19 -5.66 -4.33
C TYR A 117 2.25 -5.12 -5.28
N HIS A 118 3.40 -5.78 -5.39
CA HIS A 118 4.46 -5.38 -6.31
C HIS A 118 3.99 -5.37 -7.77
N GLU A 119 3.25 -6.41 -8.20
CA GLU A 119 2.71 -6.45 -9.56
C GLU A 119 1.69 -5.34 -9.83
N GLN A 120 0.79 -5.04 -8.88
CA GLN A 120 -0.19 -3.96 -9.02
C GLN A 120 0.49 -2.59 -9.01
N HIS A 121 1.51 -2.40 -8.16
CA HIS A 121 2.27 -1.16 -8.07
C HIS A 121 3.08 -0.89 -9.36
N GLU A 122 3.70 -1.92 -9.92
CA GLU A 122 4.37 -1.86 -11.22
C GLU A 122 3.40 -1.54 -12.37
N ARG A 123 2.20 -2.14 -12.38
CA ARG A 123 1.17 -1.80 -13.36
C ARG A 123 0.73 -0.35 -13.26
N LEU A 124 0.53 0.15 -12.03
CA LEU A 124 0.24 1.56 -11.78
C LEU A 124 1.35 2.46 -12.34
N LYS A 125 2.62 2.18 -12.01
CA LYS A 125 3.80 2.91 -12.53
C LYS A 125 3.77 2.98 -14.05
N ASN A 126 3.65 1.83 -14.72
CA ASN A 126 3.68 1.73 -16.17
C ASN A 126 2.50 2.46 -16.84
N ASN A 127 1.30 2.40 -16.26
CA ASN A 127 0.15 3.13 -16.77
C ASN A 127 0.34 4.65 -16.61
N LEU A 128 0.88 5.11 -15.48
CA LEU A 128 1.20 6.52 -15.27
C LEU A 128 2.35 7.01 -16.17
N ILE A 129 3.32 6.14 -16.49
CA ILE A 129 4.36 6.42 -17.48
C ILE A 129 3.74 6.72 -18.85
N GLN A 130 2.83 5.86 -19.33
CA GLN A 130 2.09 6.08 -20.57
C GLN A 130 1.27 7.38 -20.54
N MET A 131 0.73 7.77 -19.38
CA MET A 131 0.07 9.07 -19.25
C MET A 131 1.07 10.24 -19.36
N GLY A 132 2.27 10.12 -18.80
CA GLY A 132 3.32 11.13 -18.94
C GLY A 132 3.88 11.24 -20.37
N GLU A 133 3.80 10.19 -21.19
CA GLU A 133 4.06 10.29 -22.63
C GLU A 133 2.99 11.14 -23.33
N ARG A 134 1.71 10.90 -23.00
CA ARG A 134 0.56 11.58 -23.60
C ARG A 134 0.37 13.02 -23.13
N PHE A 135 0.78 13.33 -21.91
CA PHE A 135 0.65 14.65 -21.29
C PHE A 135 2.01 15.15 -20.75
N PRO A 136 2.95 15.52 -21.64
CA PRO A 136 4.31 15.92 -21.25
C PRO A 136 4.38 17.06 -20.23
N GLU A 137 3.47 18.04 -20.36
CA GLU A 137 3.35 19.19 -19.48
C GLU A 137 2.83 18.85 -18.07
N ARG A 138 2.26 17.65 -17.89
CA ARG A 138 1.68 17.18 -16.62
C ARG A 138 2.53 16.13 -15.91
N ARG A 139 3.69 15.75 -16.45
CA ARG A 139 4.60 14.74 -15.86
C ARG A 139 4.92 15.00 -14.39
N SER A 140 5.18 16.26 -14.01
CA SER A 140 5.40 16.61 -12.60
C SER A 140 4.20 16.29 -11.71
N ALA A 141 2.98 16.63 -12.15
CA ALA A 141 1.76 16.34 -11.39
C ALA A 141 1.49 14.82 -11.29
N ILE A 142 1.75 14.08 -12.38
CA ILE A 142 1.63 12.61 -12.42
C ILE A 142 2.64 11.95 -11.48
N ALA A 143 3.91 12.39 -11.49
CA ALA A 143 4.94 11.87 -10.58
C ALA A 143 4.62 12.16 -9.11
N HIS A 144 4.04 13.33 -8.82
CA HIS A 144 3.59 13.69 -7.48
C HIS A 144 2.40 12.83 -7.04
N LEU A 145 1.43 12.58 -7.92
CA LEU A 145 0.33 11.64 -7.66
C LEU A 145 0.89 10.25 -7.32
N TYR A 146 1.79 9.72 -8.16
CA TYR A 146 2.38 8.41 -7.93
C TYR A 146 3.11 8.33 -6.59
N HIS A 147 3.94 9.33 -6.28
CA HIS A 147 4.62 9.43 -4.98
C HIS A 147 3.66 9.38 -3.79
N ASN A 148 2.57 10.14 -3.84
CA ASN A 148 1.59 10.16 -2.75
C ASN A 148 0.91 8.80 -2.57
N ILE A 149 0.55 8.13 -3.67
CA ILE A 149 -0.01 6.77 -3.65
C ILE A 149 1.02 5.79 -3.06
N SER A 150 2.25 5.80 -3.56
CA SER A 150 3.33 4.94 -3.09
C SER A 150 3.64 5.11 -1.61
N VAL A 151 3.73 6.34 -1.11
CA VAL A 151 3.94 6.62 0.33
C VAL A 151 2.75 6.12 1.15
N PHE A 152 1.52 6.40 0.72
CA PHE A 152 0.33 5.95 1.43
C PHE A 152 0.25 4.42 1.52
N PHE A 153 0.38 3.73 0.39
CA PHE A 153 0.18 2.29 0.33
C PHE A 153 1.35 1.50 0.93
N SER A 154 2.60 1.95 0.80
CA SER A 154 3.71 1.30 1.53
C SER A 154 3.55 1.41 3.05
N GLY A 155 3.06 2.56 3.54
CA GLY A 155 2.76 2.71 4.96
C GLY A 155 1.53 1.92 5.42
N LEU A 156 0.49 1.84 4.59
CA LEU A 156 -0.66 0.97 4.84
C LEU A 156 -0.24 -0.50 4.91
N TRP A 157 0.60 -0.96 3.97
CA TRP A 157 1.17 -2.31 3.98
C TRP A 157 1.90 -2.60 5.28
N GLY A 158 2.71 -1.65 5.75
CA GLY A 158 3.42 -1.84 7.01
C GLY A 158 2.50 -1.95 8.23
N ARG A 159 1.41 -1.19 8.25
CA ARG A 159 0.40 -1.30 9.31
C ARG A 159 -0.35 -2.62 9.25
N ILE A 160 -0.72 -3.10 8.06
CA ILE A 160 -1.39 -4.39 7.87
C ILE A 160 -0.48 -5.54 8.31
N TYR A 161 0.76 -5.55 7.84
CA TYR A 161 1.76 -6.56 8.20
C TYR A 161 1.97 -6.63 9.72
N ASN A 162 2.26 -5.49 10.35
CA ASN A 162 2.46 -5.43 11.79
C ASN A 162 1.19 -5.83 12.56
N ALA A 163 0.02 -5.37 12.14
CA ALA A 163 -1.24 -5.71 12.79
C ALA A 163 -1.53 -7.22 12.75
N ILE A 164 -1.27 -7.88 11.62
CA ILE A 164 -1.52 -9.31 11.50
C ILE A 164 -0.43 -10.13 12.20
N MET A 165 0.84 -9.71 12.17
CA MET A 165 1.90 -10.39 12.93
C MET A 165 1.69 -10.25 14.44
N ASP A 166 1.32 -9.06 14.91
CA ASP A 166 0.92 -8.82 16.30
C ASP A 166 -0.33 -9.63 16.65
N MET A 167 -1.31 -9.71 15.74
CA MET A 167 -2.50 -10.53 15.93
C MET A 167 -2.15 -12.00 15.96
N ALA A 168 -1.31 -12.53 15.08
CA ALA A 168 -0.87 -13.92 15.09
C ALA A 168 -0.16 -14.28 16.41
N GLN A 169 0.72 -13.40 16.90
CA GLN A 169 1.40 -13.56 18.18
C GLN A 169 0.43 -13.46 19.37
N LYS A 170 -0.47 -12.46 19.38
CA LYS A 170 -1.48 -12.28 20.43
C LYS A 170 -2.57 -13.34 20.41
N VAL A 171 -2.96 -13.85 19.24
CA VAL A 171 -3.88 -14.98 19.04
C VAL A 171 -3.29 -16.25 19.66
N VAL A 172 -1.99 -16.47 19.50
CA VAL A 172 -1.27 -17.57 20.18
C VAL A 172 -1.29 -17.42 21.70
N GLU A 173 -1.14 -16.20 22.23
CA GLU A 173 -1.21 -15.94 23.67
C GLU A 173 -2.64 -15.97 24.23
N TRP A 174 -3.65 -15.57 23.45
CA TRP A 174 -5.03 -15.36 23.87
C TRP A 174 -5.95 -16.56 23.63
N LEU A 175 -5.69 -17.41 22.62
CA LEU A 175 -6.41 -18.69 22.44
C LEU A 175 -6.15 -19.69 23.57
N ASN A 176 -5.07 -19.51 24.33
CA ASN A 176 -4.85 -20.24 25.58
C ASN A 176 -5.75 -19.71 26.74
N LYS A 177 -6.53 -18.64 26.55
CA LYS A 177 -7.24 -17.95 27.64
C LYS A 177 -8.71 -17.57 27.41
N ALA A 178 -9.25 -17.36 26.20
CA ALA A 178 -10.66 -16.97 26.07
C ALA A 178 -11.23 -17.18 24.67
N GLU A 179 -12.38 -17.87 24.57
CA GLU A 179 -13.10 -18.15 23.31
C GLU A 179 -14.18 -17.08 23.01
N GLU A 180 -14.73 -16.40 24.03
CA GLU A 180 -15.90 -15.50 23.89
C GLU A 180 -15.57 -14.02 23.68
N TRP A 181 -14.39 -13.55 24.09
CA TRP A 181 -13.95 -12.15 23.87
C TRP A 181 -13.56 -11.87 22.40
N PHE A 182 -13.26 -12.94 21.65
CA PHE A 182 -12.62 -12.92 20.34
C PHE A 182 -13.49 -12.39 19.19
N LEU A 183 -14.80 -12.61 19.26
CA LEU A 183 -15.75 -12.03 18.28
C LEU A 183 -15.85 -10.50 18.43
N GLY A 184 -15.49 -9.95 19.59
CA GLY A 184 -15.46 -8.51 19.86
C GLY A 184 -14.30 -7.79 19.17
N CYS A 185 -13.08 -8.34 19.20
CA CYS A 185 -11.93 -7.73 18.52
C CYS A 185 -12.04 -7.77 17.00
N LEU A 186 -12.62 -8.82 16.41
CA LEU A 186 -12.88 -8.86 14.97
C LEU A 186 -13.85 -7.75 14.56
N ALA A 187 -14.89 -7.48 15.36
CA ALA A 187 -15.79 -6.36 15.12
C ALA A 187 -15.10 -4.99 15.26
N GLU A 188 -14.11 -4.86 16.15
CA GLU A 188 -13.29 -3.64 16.27
C GLU A 188 -12.38 -3.43 15.05
N ILE A 189 -11.75 -4.47 14.52
CA ILE A 189 -10.93 -4.39 13.31
C ILE A 189 -11.80 -3.98 12.10
N THR A 190 -12.97 -4.59 11.94
CA THR A 190 -13.92 -4.24 10.88
C THR A 190 -14.45 -2.82 11.04
N ASN A 191 -14.71 -2.36 12.27
CA ASN A 191 -15.15 -0.98 12.53
C ASN A 191 -14.03 0.05 12.35
N TRP A 192 -12.79 -0.30 12.70
CA TRP A 192 -11.61 0.53 12.46
C TRP A 192 -11.40 0.72 10.95
N TRP A 193 -11.49 -0.35 10.16
CA TRP A 193 -11.44 -0.30 8.69
C TRP A 193 -12.53 0.61 8.10
N ARG A 194 -13.75 0.51 8.63
CA ARG A 194 -14.89 1.30 8.18
C ARG A 194 -14.75 2.80 8.52
N ASN A 195 -14.06 3.15 9.61
CA ASN A 195 -13.84 4.55 10.02
C ASN A 195 -12.71 5.26 9.26
N ILE A 196 -11.82 4.53 8.59
CA ILE A 196 -10.71 5.13 7.82
C ILE A 196 -11.11 5.37 6.36
N PHE A 197 -12.01 4.55 5.80
CA PHE A 197 -12.34 4.55 4.36
C PHE A 197 -13.84 4.58 4.04
N GLY A 198 -14.71 4.73 5.04
CA GLY A 198 -16.15 4.93 4.90
C GLY A 198 -16.56 6.31 5.40
#